data_AF-C1C1A2-F1
#
_entry.id   AF-C1C1A2-F1
#
_cell.length_a   1.000
_cell.length_b   1.000
_cell.length_c   1.000
_cell.angle_alpha   90.00
_cell.angle_beta   90.00
_cell.angle_gamma   90.00
#
_symmetry.space_group_name_H-M   'P 1'
#
loop_
_entity.id
_entity.type
_entity.pdbx_description
1 polymer ?
#
loop_
_entity_poly.entity_id
_entity_poly.type
_entity_poly.pdbx_seq_one_letter_code
_entity_poly.pdbx_strand_id
1 'polypeptide(L)'
;MGIVDDNCLSPEETVKKEILEETGFSVSSVEKIGTWIASVGLTGGKTSTFYAEVSEKDRVSSGGGCSDEGELIDVVEMSPSELKEYIDSSKTKPISTPTNVLLAYYWFMANKFQK
;
A
#
# COMPACT_ATOMS: atom_id res chain seq x y z
N MET A 1 -0.98 -3.40 4.94
CA MET A 1 -1.05 -4.55 4.01
C MET A 1 -2.08 -5.49 4.58
N GLY A 2 -3.24 -5.60 3.94
CA GLY A 2 -4.29 -6.52 4.40
C GLY A 2 -4.17 -7.95 3.87
N ILE A 3 -4.84 -8.85 4.57
CA ILE A 3 -5.07 -10.24 4.17
C ILE A 3 -6.46 -10.34 3.54
N VAL A 4 -6.58 -11.10 2.45
CA VAL A 4 -7.90 -11.49 1.93
C VAL A 4 -8.36 -12.71 2.73
N ASP A 5 -9.11 -12.50 3.80
CA ASP A 5 -9.56 -13.50 4.76
C ASP A 5 -11.05 -13.86 4.61
N ASP A 6 -11.86 -12.93 4.10
CA ASP A 6 -13.26 -13.12 3.80
C ASP A 6 -13.49 -13.57 2.34
N ASN A 7 -14.02 -14.79 2.18
CA ASN A 7 -14.39 -15.34 0.87
C ASN A 7 -15.56 -14.58 0.20
N CYS A 8 -16.21 -13.67 0.91
CA CYS A 8 -17.29 -12.83 0.40
C CYS A 8 -16.79 -11.50 -0.20
N LEU A 9 -15.54 -11.08 0.06
CA LEU A 9 -14.99 -9.84 -0.47
C LEU A 9 -14.10 -10.06 -1.68
N SER A 10 -14.28 -9.25 -2.70
CA SER A 10 -13.33 -9.14 -3.81
C SER A 10 -12.02 -8.48 -3.34
N PRO A 11 -10.88 -8.73 -4.01
CA PRO A 11 -9.63 -8.03 -3.69
C PRO A 11 -9.75 -6.50 -3.74
N GLU A 12 -10.61 -5.96 -4.62
CA GLU A 12 -10.92 -4.54 -4.67
C GLU A 12 -11.69 -4.06 -3.43
N GLU A 13 -12.62 -4.83 -2.90
CA GLU A 13 -13.36 -4.48 -1.69
C GLU A 13 -12.48 -4.59 -0.45
N THR A 14 -11.69 -5.65 -0.34
CA THR A 14 -10.72 -5.83 0.74
C THR A 14 -9.76 -4.64 0.78
N VAL A 15 -9.09 -4.28 -0.33
CA VAL A 15 -8.13 -3.17 -0.29
C VAL A 15 -8.77 -1.84 0.08
N LYS A 16 -10.04 -1.58 -0.28
CA LYS A 16 -10.73 -0.35 0.13
C LYS A 16 -11.01 -0.33 1.63
N LYS A 17 -11.41 -1.47 2.22
CA LYS A 17 -11.59 -1.61 3.67
C LYS A 17 -10.27 -1.35 4.40
N GLU A 18 -9.20 -1.99 3.94
CA GLU A 18 -7.85 -1.87 4.50
C GLU A 18 -7.30 -0.43 4.41
N ILE A 19 -7.48 0.26 3.28
CA ILE A 19 -7.07 1.67 3.15
C ILE A 19 -7.78 2.52 4.21
N LEU A 20 -9.08 2.34 4.40
CA LEU A 20 -9.84 3.07 5.42
C LEU A 20 -9.34 2.78 6.83
N GLU A 21 -9.10 1.51 7.15
CA GLU A 21 -8.69 1.05 8.47
C GLU A 21 -7.25 1.49 8.81
N GLU A 22 -6.30 1.23 7.91
CA GLU A 22 -4.88 1.50 8.14
C GLU A 22 -4.56 3.00 8.02
N THR A 23 -5.17 3.71 7.06
CA THR A 23 -4.78 5.10 6.71
C THR A 23 -5.82 6.17 7.05
N GLY A 24 -7.07 5.77 7.30
CA GLY A 24 -8.17 6.70 7.57
C GLY A 24 -8.79 7.35 6.34
N PHE A 25 -8.39 6.96 5.13
CA PHE A 25 -8.95 7.48 3.89
C PHE A 25 -10.04 6.57 3.31
N SER A 26 -11.19 7.15 2.94
CA SER A 26 -12.26 6.44 2.25
C SER A 26 -12.17 6.67 0.74
N VAL A 27 -11.76 5.65 -0.01
CA VAL A 27 -11.59 5.75 -1.46
C VAL A 27 -12.77 5.15 -2.24
N SER A 28 -13.25 5.88 -3.24
CA SER A 28 -14.35 5.41 -4.10
C SER A 28 -13.89 4.39 -5.14
N SER A 29 -12.66 4.53 -5.64
CA SER A 29 -12.09 3.68 -6.69
C SER A 29 -10.63 3.35 -6.43
N VAL A 30 -10.22 2.17 -6.90
CA VAL A 30 -8.84 1.71 -6.89
C VAL A 30 -8.46 1.20 -8.28
N GLU A 31 -7.22 1.46 -8.70
CA GLU A 31 -6.64 0.97 -9.93
C GLU A 31 -5.72 -0.21 -9.62
N LYS A 32 -5.99 -1.37 -10.23
CA LYS A 32 -5.13 -2.54 -10.04
C LYS A 32 -3.82 -2.38 -10.80
N ILE A 33 -2.70 -2.38 -10.07
CA ILE A 33 -1.35 -2.38 -10.66
C ILE A 33 -1.02 -3.78 -11.20
N GLY A 34 -1.33 -4.82 -10.43
CA GLY A 34 -1.08 -6.21 -10.83
C GLY A 34 -1.23 -7.22 -9.70
N THR A 35 -1.00 -8.49 -10.02
CA THR A 35 -0.97 -9.61 -9.07
C THR A 35 0.31 -10.41 -9.29
N TRP A 36 1.01 -10.73 -8.21
CA TRP A 36 2.31 -11.37 -8.22
C TRP A 36 2.34 -12.54 -7.24
N ILE A 37 3.26 -13.48 -7.46
CA ILE A 37 3.58 -14.49 -6.46
C ILE A 37 4.88 -14.06 -5.79
N ALA A 38 4.78 -13.63 -4.55
CA ALA A 38 5.92 -13.33 -3.70
C ALA A 38 6.58 -14.63 -3.21
N SER A 39 7.89 -14.58 -2.97
CA SER A 39 8.64 -15.67 -2.34
C SER A 39 8.37 -17.04 -2.98
N VAL A 40 8.44 -17.10 -4.32
CA VAL A 40 8.15 -18.31 -5.14
C VAL A 40 8.93 -19.56 -4.74
N GLY A 41 10.10 -19.42 -4.09
CA GLY A 41 10.91 -20.53 -3.59
C GLY A 41 10.66 -20.91 -2.13
N LEU A 42 9.77 -20.22 -1.42
CA LEU A 42 9.55 -20.41 0.02
C LEU A 42 8.06 -20.53 0.37
N THR A 43 7.29 -19.45 0.18
CA THR A 43 5.89 -19.38 0.63
C THR A 43 4.88 -19.37 -0.51
N GLY A 44 5.28 -18.92 -1.71
CA GLY A 44 4.37 -18.82 -2.86
C GLY A 44 3.17 -17.91 -2.62
N GLY A 45 3.31 -16.90 -1.74
CA GLY A 45 2.22 -16.01 -1.37
C GLY A 45 1.76 -15.14 -2.54
N LYS A 46 0.46 -15.19 -2.88
CA LYS A 46 -0.12 -14.36 -3.95
C LYS A 46 -0.49 -12.99 -3.38
N THR A 47 0.05 -11.92 -3.98
CA THR A 47 -0.24 -10.54 -3.58
C THR A 47 -0.82 -9.75 -4.75
N SER A 48 -1.87 -8.96 -4.50
CA SER A 48 -2.39 -8.00 -5.48
C SER A 48 -2.08 -6.59 -4.99
N THR A 49 -1.65 -5.72 -5.89
CA THR A 49 -1.27 -4.34 -5.57
C THR A 49 -2.17 -3.39 -6.32
N PHE A 50 -2.63 -2.34 -5.64
CA PHE A 50 -3.55 -1.34 -6.14
C PHE A 50 -3.01 0.07 -5.88
N TYR A 51 -3.50 1.03 -6.64
CA TYR A 51 -3.25 2.46 -6.52
C TYR A 51 -4.57 3.19 -6.31
N ALA A 52 -4.58 4.22 -5.47
CA ALA A 52 -5.71 5.11 -5.29
C ALA A 52 -5.21 6.55 -5.17
N GLU A 53 -5.95 7.48 -5.76
CA GLU A 53 -5.77 8.91 -5.52
C GLU A 53 -6.66 9.32 -4.35
N VAL A 54 -6.10 10.10 -3.43
CA VAL A 54 -6.78 10.59 -2.23
C VAL A 54 -6.61 12.10 -2.11
N SER A 55 -7.54 12.73 -1.42
CA SER A 55 -7.48 14.12 -1.00
C SER A 55 -7.89 14.22 0.47
N GLU A 56 -7.64 15.37 1.10
CA GLU A 56 -8.07 15.60 2.49
C GLU A 56 -9.58 15.48 2.71
N LYS A 57 -10.39 15.61 1.65
CA LYS A 57 -11.85 15.41 1.74
C LYS A 57 -12.22 13.95 1.97
N ASP A 58 -11.32 13.04 1.60
CA ASP A 58 -11.50 11.60 1.72
C ASP A 58 -11.04 11.08 3.09
N ARG A 59 -10.37 11.92 3.90
CA ARG A 59 -9.91 11.55 5.24
C ARG A 59 -11.09 11.58 6.23
N VAL A 60 -11.40 10.42 6.79
CA VAL A 60 -12.50 10.24 7.76
C VAL A 60 -12.02 9.87 9.16
N SER A 61 -10.77 9.42 9.30
CA SER A 61 -10.13 9.15 10.58
C SER A 61 -8.61 9.36 10.48
N SER A 62 -7.89 9.16 11.59
CA SER A 62 -6.42 9.16 11.62
C SER A 62 -5.79 7.87 11.08
N GLY A 63 -6.58 6.86 10.70
CA GLY A 63 -6.09 5.50 10.48
C GLY A 63 -5.60 4.84 11.77
N GLY A 64 -4.70 3.87 11.63
CA GLY A 64 -4.06 3.19 12.75
C GLY A 64 -4.17 1.66 12.74
N GLY A 65 -4.96 1.10 11.82
CA GLY A 65 -5.25 -0.35 11.78
C GLY A 65 -6.29 -0.77 12.81
N CYS A 66 -6.53 -2.08 12.92
CA CYS A 66 -7.45 -2.64 13.92
C CYS A 66 -6.71 -3.13 15.17
N SER A 67 -7.02 -2.52 16.33
CA SER A 67 -6.44 -2.93 17.61
C SER A 67 -6.83 -4.36 18.02
N ASP A 68 -8.02 -4.83 17.62
CA ASP A 68 -8.46 -6.20 17.91
C ASP A 68 -7.67 -7.25 17.10
N GLU A 69 -7.11 -6.84 15.97
CA GLU A 69 -6.18 -7.65 15.15
C GLU A 69 -4.72 -7.50 15.62
N GLY A 70 -4.48 -6.67 16.64
CA GLY A 70 -3.15 -6.41 17.19
C GLY A 70 -2.29 -5.49 16.33
N GLU A 71 -2.91 -4.72 15.43
CA GLU A 71 -2.21 -3.81 14.55
C GLU A 71 -1.83 -2.50 15.27
N LEU A 72 -0.62 -2.04 14.99
CA LEU A 72 -0.06 -0.79 15.48
C LEU A 72 0.60 -0.09 14.29
N ILE A 73 -0.17 0.72 13.57
CA ILE A 73 0.25 1.33 12.31
C ILE A 73 0.34 2.85 12.45
N ASP A 74 1.48 3.40 12.03
CA ASP A 74 1.67 4.85 11.89
C ASP A 74 1.51 5.25 10.42
N VAL A 75 0.65 6.24 10.17
CA VAL A 75 0.48 6.81 8.83
C VAL A 75 1.58 7.83 8.57
N VAL A 76 2.38 7.58 7.53
CA VAL A 76 3.46 8.48 7.11
C VAL A 76 3.16 8.99 5.70
N GLU A 77 3.01 10.30 5.59
CA GLU A 77 2.83 10.99 4.31
C GLU A 77 4.18 11.52 3.83
N MET A 78 4.53 11.21 2.58
CA MET A 78 5.78 11.64 1.97
C MET A 78 5.50 12.29 0.62
N SER A 79 6.17 13.40 0.34
CA SER A 79 6.29 13.92 -1.01
C SER A 79 7.02 12.92 -1.93
N PRO A 80 6.79 12.96 -3.24
CA PRO A 80 7.54 12.12 -4.19
C PRO A 80 9.07 12.30 -4.09
N SER A 81 9.54 13.50 -3.74
CA SER A 81 10.96 13.77 -3.48
C SER A 81 11.48 13.04 -2.24
N GLU A 82 10.76 13.10 -1.12
CA GLU A 82 11.16 12.41 0.12
C GLU A 82 11.16 10.90 -0.06
N LEU A 83 10.15 10.36 -0.75
CA LEU A 83 10.09 8.92 -1.04
C LEU A 83 11.28 8.49 -1.93
N LYS A 84 11.64 9.30 -2.92
CA LYS A 84 12.82 9.05 -3.76
C LYS A 84 14.10 9.05 -2.93
N GLU A 85 14.28 10.03 -2.04
CA GLU A 85 15.44 10.11 -1.15
C GLU A 85 15.53 8.90 -0.21
N TYR A 86 14.40 8.50 0.38
CA TYR A 86 14.31 7.31 1.23
C TYR A 86 14.76 6.06 0.48
N ILE A 87 14.25 5.83 -0.73
CA ILE A 87 14.62 4.69 -1.56
C ILE A 87 16.08 4.76 -1.99
N ASP A 88 16.59 5.93 -2.38
CA ASP A 88 17.99 6.10 -2.76
C ASP A 88 18.97 5.84 -1.60
N SER A 89 18.54 6.06 -0.35
CA SER A 89 19.34 5.73 0.82
C SER A 89 19.65 4.23 0.95
N SER A 90 18.89 3.36 0.28
CA SER A 90 19.16 1.91 0.21
C SER A 90 20.55 1.55 -0.33
N LYS A 91 21.15 2.46 -1.11
CA LYS A 91 22.49 2.29 -1.70
C LYS A 91 23.61 2.34 -0.65
N THR A 92 23.36 2.97 0.49
CA THR A 92 24.37 3.17 1.54
C THR A 92 24.03 2.43 2.82
N LYS A 93 22.75 2.16 3.08
CA LYS A 93 22.29 1.37 4.23
C LYS A 93 21.04 0.56 3.87
N PRO A 94 20.80 -0.60 4.50
CA PRO A 94 19.54 -1.32 4.32
C PRO A 94 18.34 -0.46 4.73
N ILE A 95 17.25 -0.56 3.96
CA ILE A 95 15.94 0.00 4.32
C ILE A 95 14.96 -1.14 4.63
N SER A 96 14.08 -0.94 5.60
CA SER A 96 13.06 -1.92 5.97
C SER A 96 11.79 -1.66 5.14
N THR A 97 11.83 -2.04 3.86
CA THR A 97 10.73 -1.79 2.93
C THR A 97 10.33 -3.08 2.21
N PRO A 98 9.05 -3.49 2.30
CA PRO A 98 8.54 -4.60 1.50
C PRO A 98 8.73 -4.38 -0.01
N THR A 99 9.07 -5.44 -0.75
CA THR A 99 9.35 -5.34 -2.20
C THR A 99 8.15 -4.84 -3.03
N ASN A 100 6.93 -5.13 -2.59
CA ASN A 100 5.71 -4.62 -3.23
C ASN A 100 5.59 -3.09 -3.15
N VAL A 101 6.08 -2.45 -2.09
CA VAL A 101 6.13 -0.99 -1.97
C VAL A 101 7.15 -0.41 -2.97
N LEU A 102 8.32 -1.04 -3.13
CA LEU A 102 9.30 -0.63 -4.13
C LEU A 102 8.73 -0.75 -5.56
N LEU A 103 8.03 -1.84 -5.85
CA LEU A 103 7.34 -2.04 -7.13
C LEU A 103 6.27 -0.97 -7.37
N ALA A 104 5.43 -0.69 -6.35
CA ALA A 104 4.40 0.35 -6.42
C ALA A 104 5.02 1.74 -6.66
N TYR A 105 6.14 2.05 -6.02
CA TYR A 105 6.89 3.29 -6.27
C TYR A 105 7.35 3.39 -7.73
N TYR A 106 8.03 2.37 -8.27
CA TYR A 106 8.50 2.41 -9.66
C TYR A 106 7.34 2.49 -10.66
N TRP A 107 6.24 1.78 -10.40
CA TRP A 107 5.03 1.91 -11.21
C TRP A 107 4.44 3.32 -11.15
N PHE A 108 4.35 3.92 -9.96
CA PHE A 108 3.85 5.29 -9.77
C PHE A 108 4.71 6.30 -10.54
N MET A 109 6.03 6.20 -10.42
CA MET A 109 6.96 7.08 -11.14
C MET A 109 6.82 6.97 -12.66
N ALA A 110 6.54 5.78 -13.18
CA ALA A 110 6.39 5.53 -14.61
C ALA A 110 5.01 5.92 -15.18
N ASN A 111 3.94 5.86 -14.38
CA ASN A 111 2.56 5.97 -14.88
C ASN A 111 1.79 7.20 -14.39
N LYS A 112 2.20 7.79 -13.26
CA LYS A 112 1.45 8.85 -12.56
C LYS A 112 2.26 10.12 -12.32
N PHE A 113 3.52 10.02 -11.89
CA PHE A 113 4.31 11.20 -11.50
C PHE A 113 4.64 12.18 -12.65
N GLN A 114 4.65 11.71 -13.89
CA GLN A 114 4.92 12.55 -15.07
C GLN A 114 3.67 13.20 -15.68
N LYS A 115 2.47 12.92 -15.13
CA LYS A 115 1.22 13.59 -15.51
C LYS A 115 0.96 14.76 -14.58
#